data_AF-A0A9R0V8D9-F1
#
_entry.id   AF-A0A9R0V8D9-F1
#
_cell.length_a   1.000
_cell.length_b   1.000
_cell.length_c   1.000
_cell.angle_alpha   90.00
_cell.angle_beta   90.00
_cell.angle_gamma   90.00
#
_symmetry.space_group_name_H-M   'P 1'
#
loop_
_entity.id
_entity.type
_entity.pdbx_description
1 polymer ?
#
loop_
_entity_poly.entity_id
_entity_poly.type
_entity_poly.pdbx_seq_one_letter_code
_entity_poly.pdbx_strand_id
1 'polypeptide(L)'
;MEAQATATVKEALAALYHHPDDTIRTAADRWLQKFQHTLDAWQVADSLLHDESSNLETLMFCSQTLRSKVQRDFEELPSEAFRPLQDSLYGLLKKFNKGPPKVRTQICIAIAALAVHVPVEDWGGGGIVNWLGDEMKSQQEFIPSFLELLIILPQETSSYKIAARPERRNQFENDLCSSANVALSLLTACLGFDELKEQVLEGFASWLRFCHGYAASAILI
;
A
#
# COMPACT_ATOMS: atom_id res chain seq x y z
N MET A 1 17.60 -10.29 -18.07
CA MET A 1 16.45 -11.14 -17.70
C MET A 1 15.27 -10.27 -17.32
N GLU A 2 15.43 -9.33 -16.39
CA GLU A 2 14.39 -8.36 -16.00
C GLU A 2 13.78 -7.57 -17.17
N ALA A 3 14.61 -6.98 -18.04
CA ALA A 3 14.13 -6.20 -19.20
C ALA A 3 13.26 -7.04 -20.18
N GLN A 4 13.48 -8.35 -20.23
CA GLN A 4 12.65 -9.25 -21.03
C GLN A 4 11.31 -9.49 -20.34
N ALA A 5 11.31 -9.71 -19.02
CA ALA A 5 10.09 -9.92 -18.25
C ALA A 5 9.19 -8.68 -18.24
N THR A 6 9.76 -7.47 -18.10
CA THR A 6 9.00 -6.21 -18.18
C THR A 6 8.38 -6.01 -19.56
N ALA A 7 9.10 -6.33 -20.64
CA ALA A 7 8.57 -6.29 -22.00
C ALA A 7 7.41 -7.29 -22.18
N THR A 8 7.55 -8.53 -21.71
CA THR A 8 6.49 -9.55 -21.81
C THR A 8 5.22 -9.13 -21.04
N VAL A 9 5.35 -8.50 -19.86
CA VAL A 9 4.19 -7.96 -19.14
C VAL A 9 3.51 -6.85 -19.93
N LYS A 10 4.26 -5.91 -20.51
CA LYS A 10 3.69 -4.84 -21.36
C LYS A 10 2.98 -5.41 -22.59
N GLU A 11 3.55 -6.42 -23.24
CA GLU A 11 2.94 -7.12 -24.39
C GLU A 11 1.65 -7.85 -24.00
N ALA A 12 1.66 -8.58 -22.88
CA ALA A 12 0.47 -9.28 -22.39
C ALA A 12 -0.65 -8.31 -22.01
N LEU A 13 -0.32 -7.17 -21.39
CA LEU A 13 -1.29 -6.12 -21.09
C LEU A 13 -1.85 -5.50 -22.38
N ALA A 14 -1.00 -5.21 -23.36
CA ALA A 14 -1.45 -4.69 -24.65
C ALA A 14 -2.40 -5.67 -25.35
N ALA A 15 -2.08 -6.97 -25.31
CA ALA A 15 -2.95 -8.02 -25.82
C ALA A 15 -4.28 -8.09 -25.06
N LEU A 16 -4.25 -8.01 -23.72
CA LEU A 16 -5.45 -8.05 -22.89
C LEU A 16 -6.42 -6.90 -23.18
N TYR A 17 -5.92 -5.66 -23.32
CA TYR A 17 -6.79 -4.49 -23.46
C TYR A 17 -7.17 -4.16 -24.91
N HIS A 18 -6.28 -4.43 -25.88
CA HIS A 18 -6.43 -3.89 -27.24
C HIS A 18 -6.54 -4.95 -28.34
N HIS A 19 -6.36 -6.24 -28.03
CA HIS A 19 -6.45 -7.28 -29.06
C HIS A 19 -7.90 -7.54 -29.49
N PRO A 20 -8.19 -7.62 -30.82
CA PRO A 20 -9.56 -7.83 -31.32
C PRO A 20 -10.10 -9.24 -31.07
N ASP A 21 -9.23 -10.24 -30.97
CA ASP A 21 -9.59 -11.64 -30.70
C ASP A 21 -9.71 -11.93 -29.19
N ASP A 22 -10.91 -12.31 -28.76
CA ASP A 22 -11.26 -12.68 -27.39
C ASP A 22 -10.45 -13.85 -26.83
N THR A 23 -10.06 -14.80 -27.69
CA THR A 23 -9.25 -15.96 -27.27
C THR A 23 -7.85 -15.53 -26.85
N ILE A 24 -7.27 -14.56 -27.56
CA ILE A 24 -5.97 -13.96 -27.24
C ILE A 24 -6.06 -13.10 -25.98
N ARG A 25 -7.12 -12.31 -25.81
CA ARG A 25 -7.36 -11.57 -24.56
C ARG A 25 -7.45 -12.50 -23.36
N THR A 26 -8.18 -13.60 -23.49
CA THR A 26 -8.34 -14.61 -22.42
C THR A 26 -7.02 -15.32 -22.11
N ALA A 27 -6.21 -15.61 -23.14
CA ALA A 27 -4.88 -16.20 -22.94
C ALA A 27 -3.94 -15.24 -22.22
N ALA A 28 -3.96 -13.95 -22.59
CA ALA A 28 -3.18 -12.89 -21.95
C ALA A 28 -3.59 -12.69 -20.47
N ASP A 29 -4.88 -12.61 -20.17
CA ASP A 29 -5.41 -12.53 -18.80
C ASP A 29 -4.92 -13.72 -17.95
N ARG A 30 -5.07 -14.95 -18.46
CA ARG A 30 -4.61 -16.16 -17.76
C ARG A 30 -3.11 -16.15 -17.52
N TRP A 31 -2.33 -15.65 -18.47
CA TRP A 31 -0.88 -15.53 -18.31
C TRP A 31 -0.53 -14.49 -17.25
N LEU A 32 -1.17 -13.32 -17.26
CA LEU A 32 -0.97 -12.26 -16.27
C LEU A 32 -1.34 -12.72 -14.86
N GLN A 33 -2.44 -13.45 -14.70
CA GLN A 33 -2.82 -14.07 -13.41
C GLN A 33 -1.74 -15.03 -12.91
N LYS A 34 -1.19 -15.89 -13.78
CA LYS A 34 -0.08 -16.78 -13.40
C LYS A 34 1.17 -16.00 -13.05
N PHE A 35 1.48 -14.95 -13.80
CA PHE A 35 2.63 -14.08 -13.55
C PHE A 35 2.56 -13.45 -12.16
N GLN A 36 1.39 -13.00 -11.71
CA GLN A 36 1.19 -12.42 -10.37
C GLN A 36 1.60 -13.35 -9.22
N HIS A 37 1.65 -14.67 -9.45
CA HIS A 37 2.07 -15.66 -8.45
C HIS A 37 3.55 -16.02 -8.52
N THR A 38 4.33 -15.44 -9.43
CA THR A 38 5.77 -15.71 -9.57
C THR A 38 6.61 -14.83 -8.63
N LEU A 39 7.84 -15.25 -8.35
CA LEU A 39 8.80 -14.41 -7.61
C LEU A 39 9.19 -13.16 -8.41
N ASP A 40 9.31 -13.28 -9.74
CA ASP A 40 9.66 -12.18 -10.63
C ASP A 40 8.65 -11.01 -10.58
N ALA A 41 7.40 -11.28 -10.19
CA ALA A 41 6.37 -10.26 -10.09
C ALA A 41 6.70 -9.14 -9.10
N TRP A 42 7.48 -9.41 -8.06
CA TRP A 42 7.96 -8.38 -7.13
C TRP A 42 8.77 -7.31 -7.86
N GLN A 43 9.86 -7.73 -8.48
CA GLN A 43 10.80 -6.83 -9.15
C GLN A 43 10.18 -6.21 -10.40
N VAL A 44 9.49 -7.00 -11.23
CA VAL A 44 8.92 -6.49 -12.49
C VAL A 44 7.81 -5.48 -12.23
N ALA A 45 6.92 -5.72 -11.25
CA ALA A 45 5.88 -4.75 -10.93
C ALA A 45 6.48 -3.45 -10.38
N ASP A 46 7.48 -3.54 -9.49
CA ASP A 46 8.16 -2.38 -8.94
C ASP A 46 8.88 -1.55 -10.02
N SER A 47 9.66 -2.21 -10.88
CA SER A 47 10.37 -1.56 -11.99
C SER A 47 9.42 -0.87 -12.97
N LEU A 48 8.29 -1.50 -13.30
CA LEU A 48 7.27 -0.90 -14.17
C LEU A 48 6.54 0.27 -13.51
N LEU A 49 6.40 0.30 -12.19
CA LEU A 49 5.85 1.43 -11.45
C LEU A 49 6.84 2.61 -11.40
N HIS A 50 8.14 2.33 -11.38
CA HIS A 50 9.20 3.35 -11.43
C HIS A 50 9.46 3.90 -12.84
N ASP A 51 9.20 3.12 -13.88
CA ASP A 51 9.30 3.54 -15.28
C ASP A 51 8.34 4.72 -15.60
N GLU A 52 8.88 5.79 -16.19
CA GLU A 52 8.10 6.97 -16.61
C GLU A 52 7.33 6.73 -17.92
N SER A 53 7.75 5.73 -18.71
CA SER A 53 7.09 5.35 -19.97
C SER A 53 5.87 4.43 -19.78
N SER A 54 5.60 3.99 -18.54
CA SER A 54 4.49 3.11 -18.23
C SER A 54 3.13 3.81 -18.39
N ASN A 55 2.27 3.21 -19.21
CA ASN A 55 0.90 3.69 -19.41
C ASN A 55 -0.01 3.36 -18.20
N LEU A 56 -1.22 3.93 -18.17
CA LEU A 56 -2.15 3.74 -17.05
C LEU A 56 -2.51 2.27 -16.80
N GLU A 57 -2.68 1.47 -17.85
CA GLU A 57 -3.00 0.03 -17.74
C GLU A 57 -1.89 -0.73 -17.01
N THR A 58 -0.63 -0.44 -17.37
CA THR A 58 0.56 -0.99 -16.73
C THR A 58 0.63 -0.58 -15.26
N LEU A 59 0.45 0.72 -14.97
CA LEU A 59 0.48 1.23 -13.59
C LEU A 59 -0.63 0.60 -12.72
N MET A 60 -1.84 0.45 -13.27
CA MET A 60 -2.96 -0.17 -12.57
C MET A 60 -2.72 -1.65 -12.29
N PHE A 61 -2.18 -2.40 -13.25
CA PHE A 61 -1.86 -3.82 -13.07
C PHE A 61 -0.73 -4.02 -12.06
N CYS A 62 0.38 -3.28 -12.22
CA CYS A 62 1.56 -3.45 -11.39
C CYS A 62 1.30 -3.04 -9.94
N SER A 63 0.57 -1.94 -9.70
CA SER A 63 0.23 -1.51 -8.34
C SER A 63 -0.69 -2.49 -7.61
N GLN A 64 -1.65 -3.10 -8.32
CA GLN A 64 -2.49 -4.17 -7.76
C GLN A 64 -1.69 -5.44 -7.47
N THR A 65 -0.77 -5.79 -8.37
CA THR A 65 0.14 -6.94 -8.22
C THR A 65 1.02 -6.75 -7.00
N LEU A 66 1.70 -5.60 -6.89
CA LEU A 66 2.58 -5.30 -5.77
C LEU A 66 1.82 -5.26 -4.43
N ARG A 67 0.62 -4.65 -4.40
CA ARG A 67 -0.26 -4.74 -3.22
C ARG A 67 -0.56 -6.18 -2.84
N SER A 68 -0.99 -7.01 -3.80
CA SER A 68 -1.34 -8.42 -3.53
C SER A 68 -0.12 -9.21 -3.05
N LYS A 69 1.05 -8.96 -3.63
CA LYS A 69 2.32 -9.56 -3.22
C LYS A 69 2.66 -9.23 -1.77
N VAL A 70 2.59 -7.94 -1.39
CA VAL A 70 2.80 -7.54 0.01
C VAL A 70 1.76 -8.15 0.94
N GLN A 71 0.48 -8.18 0.54
CA GLN A 71 -0.56 -8.75 1.38
C GLN A 71 -0.42 -10.26 1.59
N ARG A 72 -0.04 -11.03 0.56
CA ARG A 72 -0.21 -12.49 0.57
C ARG A 72 1.08 -13.28 0.57
N ASP A 73 2.11 -12.73 -0.05
CA ASP A 73 3.31 -13.45 -0.44
C ASP A 73 4.56 -12.84 0.22
N PHE A 74 4.39 -12.03 1.28
CA PHE A 74 5.52 -11.37 1.96
C PHE A 74 6.57 -12.35 2.48
N GLU A 75 6.17 -13.56 2.87
CA GLU A 75 7.08 -14.64 3.30
C GLU A 75 8.01 -15.14 2.17
N GLU A 76 7.75 -14.80 0.89
CA GLU A 76 8.67 -15.08 -0.22
C GLU A 76 9.96 -14.25 -0.14
N LEU A 77 9.92 -13.11 0.55
CA LEU A 77 11.04 -12.18 0.63
C LEU A 77 12.01 -12.56 1.76
N PRO A 78 13.32 -12.36 1.56
CA PRO A 78 14.29 -12.52 2.63
C PRO A 78 14.11 -11.43 3.70
N SER A 79 14.57 -11.69 4.94
CA SER A 79 14.42 -10.78 6.08
C SER A 79 14.97 -9.38 5.82
N GLU A 80 16.00 -9.26 4.97
CA GLU A 80 16.68 -8.01 4.65
C GLU A 80 15.94 -7.18 3.59
N ALA A 81 14.96 -7.76 2.89
CA ALA A 81 14.24 -7.08 1.80
C ALA A 81 13.20 -6.07 2.28
N PHE A 82 12.88 -6.03 3.59
CA PHE A 82 11.95 -5.05 4.14
C PHE A 82 12.36 -3.62 3.80
N ARG A 83 13.61 -3.23 4.12
CA ARG A 83 14.01 -1.83 4.01
C ARG A 83 14.04 -1.35 2.55
N PRO A 84 14.62 -2.10 1.59
CA PRO A 84 14.52 -1.75 0.17
C PRO A 84 13.07 -1.64 -0.33
N LEU A 85 12.18 -2.55 0.09
CA LEU A 85 10.77 -2.49 -0.31
C LEU A 85 10.05 -1.28 0.28
N GLN A 86 10.29 -0.95 1.55
CA GLN A 86 9.77 0.24 2.21
C GLN A 86 10.22 1.51 1.48
N ASP A 87 11.52 1.63 1.18
CA ASP A 87 12.09 2.77 0.47
C ASP A 87 11.48 2.91 -0.94
N SER A 88 11.30 1.79 -1.63
CA SER A 88 10.68 1.74 -2.95
C SER A 88 9.21 2.19 -2.93
N LEU A 89 8.40 1.62 -2.04
CA LEU A 89 6.99 2.00 -1.88
C LEU A 89 6.83 3.47 -1.47
N TYR A 90 7.71 3.97 -0.61
CA TYR A 90 7.73 5.39 -0.22
C TYR A 90 8.09 6.30 -1.42
N GLY A 91 9.05 5.89 -2.25
CA GLY A 91 9.35 6.55 -3.53
C GLY A 91 8.12 6.61 -4.45
N LEU A 92 7.42 5.48 -4.61
CA LEU A 92 6.19 5.39 -5.41
C LEU A 92 5.05 6.24 -4.84
N LEU A 93 4.90 6.28 -3.51
CA LEU A 93 3.88 7.11 -2.86
C LEU A 93 4.07 8.59 -3.21
N LYS A 94 5.32 9.08 -3.17
CA LYS A 94 5.65 10.44 -3.59
C LYS A 94 5.46 10.64 -5.09
N LYS A 95 5.92 9.70 -5.93
CA LYS A 95 5.75 9.73 -7.39
C LYS A 95 4.27 9.89 -7.79
N PHE A 96 3.39 9.15 -7.15
CA PHE A 96 1.95 9.15 -7.47
C PHE A 96 1.12 10.16 -6.68
N ASN A 97 1.74 11.11 -5.97
CA ASN A 97 1.03 12.15 -5.23
C ASN A 97 0.06 12.95 -6.10
N LYS A 98 0.48 13.33 -7.30
CA LYS A 98 -0.37 13.96 -8.32
C LYS A 98 -0.75 12.99 -9.46
N GLY A 99 -0.49 11.70 -9.26
CA GLY A 99 -0.75 10.64 -10.23
C GLY A 99 -2.19 10.10 -10.17
N PRO A 100 -2.48 9.00 -10.87
CA PRO A 100 -3.79 8.38 -10.86
C PRO A 100 -4.17 7.95 -9.43
N PRO A 101 -5.30 8.44 -8.86
CA PRO A 101 -5.66 8.17 -7.46
C PRO A 101 -5.73 6.69 -7.14
N LYS A 102 -6.29 5.88 -8.04
CA LYS A 102 -6.40 4.42 -7.86
C LYS A 102 -5.04 3.74 -7.67
N VAL A 103 -4.00 4.18 -8.39
CA VAL A 103 -2.64 3.65 -8.28
C VAL A 103 -2.06 4.05 -6.92
N ARG A 104 -2.19 5.32 -6.53
CA ARG A 104 -1.74 5.81 -5.22
C ARG A 104 -2.40 5.05 -4.07
N THR A 105 -3.71 4.81 -4.13
CA THR A 105 -4.43 4.00 -3.13
C THR A 105 -3.86 2.59 -3.02
N GLN A 106 -3.52 1.93 -4.14
CA GLN A 106 -2.90 0.60 -4.10
C GLN A 106 -1.55 0.63 -3.38
N ILE A 107 -0.74 1.68 -3.61
CA ILE A 107 0.55 1.85 -2.93
C ILE A 107 0.34 2.10 -1.43
N CYS A 108 -0.63 2.93 -1.04
CA CYS A 108 -0.97 3.13 0.37
C CYS A 108 -1.38 1.82 1.06
N ILE A 109 -2.20 1.00 0.39
CA ILE A 109 -2.59 -0.32 0.92
C ILE A 109 -1.38 -1.25 1.03
N ALA A 110 -0.48 -1.24 0.04
CA ALA A 110 0.75 -2.02 0.09
C ALA A 110 1.64 -1.61 1.28
N ILE A 111 1.82 -0.31 1.52
CA ILE A 111 2.58 0.21 2.68
C ILE A 111 1.91 -0.18 4.00
N ALA A 112 0.58 -0.06 4.09
CA ALA A 112 -0.16 -0.46 5.28
C ALA A 112 -0.04 -1.96 5.56
N ALA A 113 -0.12 -2.80 4.52
CA ALA A 113 0.10 -4.24 4.65
C ALA A 113 1.55 -4.56 5.07
N LEU A 114 2.54 -3.88 4.49
CA LEU A 114 3.94 -4.01 4.86
C LEU A 114 4.16 -3.71 6.36
N ALA A 115 3.50 -2.68 6.88
CA ALA A 115 3.61 -2.29 8.28
C ALA A 115 3.10 -3.37 9.25
N VAL A 116 2.09 -4.15 8.84
CA VAL A 116 1.59 -5.28 9.63
C VAL A 116 2.65 -6.40 9.71
N HIS A 117 3.41 -6.62 8.64
CA HIS A 117 4.36 -7.74 8.58
C HIS A 117 5.62 -7.54 9.44
N VAL A 118 5.99 -6.30 9.75
CA VAL A 118 7.23 -6.00 10.48
C VAL A 118 6.98 -5.43 11.88
N PRO A 119 7.94 -5.57 12.81
CA PRO A 119 7.89 -4.93 14.12
C PRO A 119 7.80 -3.39 14.04
N VAL A 120 7.31 -2.78 15.12
CA VAL A 120 7.11 -1.32 15.18
C VAL A 120 8.45 -0.57 15.14
N GLU A 121 9.51 -1.19 15.66
CA GLU A 121 10.86 -0.64 15.75
C GLU A 121 11.51 -0.43 14.38
N ASP A 122 11.15 -1.25 13.40
CA ASP A 122 11.67 -1.16 12.03
C ASP A 122 11.11 0.07 11.28
N TRP A 123 10.01 0.65 11.77
CA TRP A 123 9.50 1.95 11.32
C TRP A 123 10.10 3.13 12.08
N GLY A 124 10.96 2.88 13.07
CA GLY A 124 11.55 3.88 13.95
C GLY A 124 10.78 4.07 15.26
N GLY A 125 11.19 5.09 16.03
CA GLY A 125 10.63 5.38 17.35
C GLY A 125 9.14 5.72 17.30
N GLY A 126 8.30 4.75 17.69
CA GLY A 126 6.84 4.91 17.78
C GLY A 126 6.07 4.63 16.48
N GLY A 127 6.67 3.85 15.57
CA GLY A 127 5.94 3.18 14.50
C GLY A 127 5.58 4.02 13.30
N ILE A 128 4.82 3.42 12.38
CA ILE A 128 4.45 4.02 11.09
C ILE A 128 3.71 5.36 11.22
N VAL A 129 2.90 5.56 12.27
CA VAL A 129 2.16 6.81 12.47
C VAL A 129 3.10 7.97 12.83
N ASN A 130 4.11 7.72 13.67
CA ASN A 130 5.11 8.73 13.99
C ASN A 130 5.99 9.03 12.78
N TRP A 131 6.42 7.97 12.07
CA TRP A 131 7.13 8.12 10.80
C TRP A 131 6.33 9.00 9.81
N LEU A 132 5.04 8.73 9.61
CA LEU A 132 4.17 9.58 8.80
C LEU A 132 4.10 11.02 9.29
N GLY A 133 4.02 11.22 10.61
CA GLY A 133 4.00 12.56 11.20
C GLY A 133 5.27 13.35 10.92
N ASP A 134 6.43 12.70 10.91
CA ASP A 134 7.71 13.35 10.58
C ASP A 134 7.85 13.62 9.08
N GLU A 135 7.37 12.71 8.23
CA GLU A 135 7.30 12.92 6.78
C GLU A 135 6.34 14.07 6.41
N MET A 136 5.17 14.17 7.05
CA MET A 136 4.23 15.27 6.82
C MET A 136 4.81 16.64 7.19
N LYS A 137 5.67 16.71 8.22
CA LYS A 137 6.36 17.94 8.61
C LYS A 137 7.46 18.32 7.61
N SER A 138 8.25 17.34 7.18
CA SER A 138 9.44 17.56 6.35
C SER A 138 9.11 17.69 4.85
N GLN A 139 8.01 17.11 4.40
CA GLN A 139 7.64 17.00 2.99
C GLN A 139 6.18 17.42 2.74
N GLN A 140 5.86 18.68 3.03
CA GLN A 140 4.49 19.20 3.01
C GLN A 140 3.78 19.05 1.63
N GLU A 141 4.54 19.05 0.54
CA GLU A 141 4.01 18.85 -0.83
C GLU A 141 3.36 17.48 -1.06
N PHE A 142 3.70 16.47 -0.25
CA PHE A 142 3.17 15.11 -0.33
C PHE A 142 2.12 14.81 0.74
N ILE A 143 1.67 15.81 1.50
CA ILE A 143 0.62 15.67 2.53
C ILE A 143 -0.62 14.91 2.01
N PRO A 144 -1.16 15.16 0.80
CA PRO A 144 -2.34 14.43 0.33
C PRO A 144 -2.11 12.90 0.27
N SER A 145 -0.91 12.47 -0.13
CA SER A 145 -0.55 11.05 -0.18
C SER A 145 -0.37 10.46 1.21
N PHE A 146 0.30 11.19 2.11
CA PHE A 146 0.49 10.74 3.48
C PHE A 146 -0.82 10.69 4.26
N LEU A 147 -1.73 11.64 4.01
CA LEU A 147 -3.08 11.66 4.58
C LEU A 147 -3.87 10.44 4.10
N GLU A 148 -3.82 10.12 2.81
CA GLU A 148 -4.47 8.92 2.28
C GLU A 148 -3.93 7.64 2.94
N LEU A 149 -2.61 7.52 3.14
CA LEU A 149 -2.02 6.41 3.89
C LEU A 149 -2.51 6.39 5.35
N LEU A 150 -2.54 7.55 6.02
CA LEU A 150 -3.03 7.66 7.41
C LEU A 150 -4.48 7.21 7.54
N ILE A 151 -5.33 7.47 6.54
CA ILE A 151 -6.73 7.05 6.48
C ILE A 151 -6.84 5.53 6.29
N ILE A 152 -6.00 4.96 5.41
CA ILE A 152 -6.03 3.55 5.00
C ILE A 152 -5.46 2.61 6.08
N LEU A 153 -4.46 3.05 6.85
CA LEU A 153 -3.80 2.22 7.88
C LEU A 153 -4.78 1.44 8.78
N PRO A 154 -5.72 2.08 9.50
CA PRO A 154 -6.69 1.37 10.34
C PRO A 154 -7.64 0.45 9.55
N GLN A 155 -7.96 0.78 8.29
CA GLN A 155 -8.85 -0.02 7.44
C GLN A 155 -8.18 -1.32 7.02
N GLU A 156 -6.92 -1.22 6.61
CA GLU A 156 -6.15 -2.34 6.10
C GLU A 156 -5.69 -3.26 7.24
N THR A 157 -5.49 -2.71 8.45
CA THR A 157 -5.21 -3.52 9.65
C THR A 157 -6.29 -4.56 9.91
N SER A 158 -7.56 -4.16 9.76
CA SER A 158 -8.73 -5.03 9.95
C SER A 158 -8.97 -6.00 8.78
N SER A 159 -8.13 -5.94 7.73
CA SER A 159 -8.29 -6.75 6.52
C SER A 159 -7.78 -8.17 6.73
N TYR A 160 -8.66 -9.16 6.52
CA TYR A 160 -8.28 -10.59 6.49
C TYR A 160 -7.37 -10.97 5.31
N LYS A 161 -7.12 -10.05 4.37
CA LYS A 161 -6.32 -10.33 3.17
C LYS A 161 -4.82 -10.43 3.45
N ILE A 162 -4.35 -9.84 4.55
CA ILE A 162 -2.93 -9.86 4.92
C ILE A 162 -2.60 -11.23 5.53
N ALA A 163 -1.65 -11.95 4.94
CA ALA A 163 -1.16 -13.23 5.40
C ALA A 163 -0.13 -13.04 6.52
N ALA A 164 -0.54 -12.41 7.62
CA ALA A 164 0.27 -12.25 8.82
C ALA A 164 -0.20 -13.17 9.94
N ARG A 165 0.73 -13.66 10.77
CA ARG A 165 0.42 -14.50 11.93
C ARG A 165 -0.51 -13.77 12.92
N PRO A 166 -1.47 -14.45 13.56
CA PRO A 166 -2.41 -13.81 14.48
C PRO A 166 -1.75 -12.98 15.58
N GLU A 167 -0.66 -13.47 16.17
CA GLU A 167 0.08 -12.76 17.21
C GLU A 167 0.67 -11.44 16.70
N ARG A 168 1.24 -11.45 15.48
CA ARG A 168 1.79 -10.23 14.87
C ARG A 168 0.68 -9.22 14.59
N ARG A 169 -0.47 -9.68 14.08
CA ARG A 169 -1.64 -8.84 13.79
C ARG A 169 -2.16 -8.18 15.07
N ASN A 170 -2.39 -8.96 16.12
CA ASN A 170 -2.83 -8.44 17.42
C ASN A 170 -1.83 -7.43 17.99
N GLN A 171 -0.53 -7.69 17.87
CA GLN A 171 0.48 -6.74 18.32
C GLN A 171 0.42 -5.44 17.51
N PHE A 172 0.32 -5.52 16.19
CA PHE A 172 0.22 -4.32 15.33
C PHE A 172 -1.06 -3.53 15.62
N GLU A 173 -2.18 -4.20 15.87
CA GLU A 173 -3.43 -3.56 16.27
C GLU A 173 -3.29 -2.78 17.59
N ASN A 174 -2.64 -3.37 18.59
CA ASN A 174 -2.32 -2.70 19.85
C ASN A 174 -1.43 -1.48 19.65
N ASP A 175 -0.36 -1.64 18.85
CA ASP A 175 0.58 -0.56 18.54
C ASP A 175 -0.16 0.59 17.84
N LEU A 176 -0.98 0.27 16.83
CA LEU A 176 -1.74 1.25 16.07
C LEU A 176 -2.79 1.96 16.94
N CYS A 177 -3.50 1.22 17.80
CA CYS A 177 -4.45 1.81 18.75
C CYS A 177 -3.76 2.76 19.73
N SER A 178 -2.55 2.42 20.18
CA SER A 178 -1.75 3.28 21.07
C SER A 178 -1.31 4.57 20.37
N SER A 179 -1.10 4.53 19.05
CA SER A 179 -0.77 5.70 18.22
C SER A 179 -2.00 6.53 17.80
N ALA A 180 -3.22 6.16 18.19
CA ALA A 180 -4.44 6.84 17.74
C ALA A 180 -4.46 8.34 18.06
N ASN A 181 -4.01 8.75 19.26
CA ASN A 181 -3.95 10.17 19.62
C ASN A 181 -3.00 10.96 18.72
N VAL A 182 -1.90 10.35 18.27
CA VAL A 182 -0.97 10.98 17.33
C VAL A 182 -1.65 11.12 15.97
N ALA A 183 -2.30 10.07 15.47
CA ALA A 183 -3.02 10.11 14.21
C ALA A 183 -4.14 11.17 14.20
N LEU A 184 -4.94 11.26 15.26
CA LEU A 184 -5.98 12.29 15.42
C LEU A 184 -5.36 13.69 15.44
N SER A 185 -4.20 13.87 16.09
CA SER A 185 -3.49 15.16 16.09
C SER A 185 -3.00 15.55 14.70
N LEU A 186 -2.47 14.59 13.93
CA LEU A 186 -2.08 14.80 12.54
C LEU A 186 -3.28 15.17 11.66
N LEU A 187 -4.41 14.47 11.80
CA LEU A 187 -5.66 14.79 11.11
C LEU A 187 -6.16 16.20 11.45
N THR A 188 -6.11 16.60 12.73
CA THR A 188 -6.44 17.96 13.15
C THR A 188 -5.52 18.99 12.49
N ALA A 189 -4.22 18.74 12.42
CA ALA A 189 -3.28 19.63 11.73
C ALA A 189 -3.63 19.77 10.23
N CYS A 190 -4.10 18.69 9.60
CA CYS A 190 -4.54 18.71 8.21
C CYS A 190 -5.85 19.49 7.95
N LEU A 191 -6.64 19.83 8.99
CA LEU A 191 -7.84 20.67 8.81
C LEU A 191 -7.52 22.09 8.31
N GLY A 192 -6.26 22.53 8.44
CA GLY A 192 -5.80 23.80 7.87
C GLY A 192 -5.76 23.83 6.34
N PHE A 193 -5.84 22.68 5.67
CA PHE A 193 -5.91 22.58 4.21
C PHE A 193 -7.37 22.44 3.77
N ASP A 194 -7.93 23.51 3.20
CA ASP A 194 -9.33 23.55 2.81
C ASP A 194 -9.71 22.44 1.81
N GLU A 195 -8.80 22.08 0.90
CA GLU A 195 -9.06 21.03 -0.10
C GLU A 195 -9.08 19.61 0.47
N LEU A 196 -8.56 19.40 1.69
CA LEU A 196 -8.42 18.07 2.30
C LEU A 196 -9.47 17.78 3.37
N LYS A 197 -10.37 18.73 3.69
CA LYS A 197 -11.32 18.60 4.80
C LYS A 197 -12.17 17.33 4.75
N GLU A 198 -12.66 16.97 3.57
CA GLU A 198 -13.45 15.74 3.39
C GLU A 198 -12.62 14.49 3.74
N GLN A 199 -11.41 14.38 3.21
CA GLN A 199 -10.48 13.28 3.50
C GLN A 199 -10.09 13.24 4.98
N VAL A 200 -9.90 14.40 5.61
CA VAL A 200 -9.60 14.48 7.04
C VAL A 200 -10.76 13.92 7.87
N LEU A 201 -12.01 14.24 7.53
CA LEU A 201 -13.20 13.71 8.20
C LEU A 201 -13.34 12.19 8.00
N GLU A 202 -13.05 11.69 6.80
CA GLU A 202 -12.96 10.25 6.55
C GLU A 202 -11.88 9.59 7.41
N GLY A 203 -10.74 10.24 7.59
CA GLY A 203 -9.68 9.83 8.51
C GLY A 203 -10.18 9.71 9.94
N PHE A 204 -10.84 10.75 10.46
CA PHE A 204 -11.44 10.69 11.80
C PHE A 204 -12.40 9.50 11.92
N ALA A 205 -13.29 9.31 10.96
CA ALA A 205 -14.22 8.18 10.96
C ALA A 205 -13.50 6.82 10.91
N SER A 206 -12.45 6.70 10.11
CA SER A 206 -11.63 5.50 9.95
C SER A 206 -10.98 5.09 11.28
N TRP A 207 -10.30 6.04 11.94
CA TRP A 207 -9.61 5.83 13.21
C TRP A 207 -10.58 5.56 14.37
N LEU A 208 -11.71 6.29 14.42
CA LEU A 208 -12.73 6.04 15.45
C LEU A 208 -13.35 4.66 15.29
N ARG A 209 -13.71 4.23 14.07
CA ARG A 209 -14.25 2.88 13.84
C ARG A 209 -13.27 1.79 14.26
N PHE A 210 -11.98 1.97 13.95
CA PHE A 210 -10.93 1.04 14.34
C PHE A 210 -10.82 0.93 15.87
N CYS A 211 -10.69 2.05 16.58
CA CYS A 211 -10.53 2.03 18.04
C CYS A 211 -11.78 1.50 18.77
N HIS A 212 -12.99 1.80 18.29
CA HIS A 212 -14.23 1.29 18.88
C HIS A 212 -14.46 -0.19 18.56
N GLY A 213 -14.15 -0.62 17.33
CA GLY A 213 -14.20 -2.04 16.96
C GLY A 213 -13.19 -2.87 17.76
N TYR A 214 -11.99 -2.31 17.97
CA TYR A 214 -10.95 -2.90 18.79
C TYR A 214 -11.35 -3.00 20.27
N ALA A 215 -11.94 -1.95 20.84
CA ALA A 215 -12.44 -1.99 22.22
C ALA A 215 -13.53 -3.06 22.41
N ALA A 216 -14.39 -3.27 21.41
CA ALA A 216 -15.42 -4.31 21.46
C ALA A 216 -14.83 -5.73 21.36
N SER A 217 -13.81 -5.96 20.53
CA SER A 217 -13.14 -7.26 20.42
C SER A 217 -12.26 -7.58 21.63
N ALA A 218 -11.61 -6.58 22.23
CA ALA A 218 -10.78 -6.74 23.43
C ALA A 218 -11.58 -7.10 24.69
N ILE A 219 -12.89 -6.80 24.73
CA ILE A 219 -13.79 -7.20 25.84
C ILE A 219 -14.25 -8.67 25.70
N LEU A 220 -14.10 -9.28 24.53
CA LEU A 220 -14.54 -10.65 24.23
C LEU A 220 -13.45 -11.71 24.42
N ILE A 221 -12.29 -11.34 24.98
CA ILE A 221 -11.19 -12.24 25.37
C ILE A 221 -11.08 -12.23 26.89
#